data_AF-A0A8T5HPR7-F1
#
_entry.id   AF-A0A8T5HPR7-F1
#
_cell.length_a   1.000
_cell.length_b   1.000
_cell.length_c   1.000
_cell.angle_alpha   90.00
_cell.angle_beta   90.00
_cell.angle_gamma   90.00
#
_symmetry.space_group_name_H-M   'P 1'
#
loop_
_entity.id
_entity.type
_entity.pdbx_description
1 polymer ?
#
loop_
_entity_poly.entity_id
_entity_poly.type
_entity_poly.pdbx_seq_one_letter_code
_entity_poly.pdbx_strand_id
1 'polypeptide(L)'
;MCLELVKMWSFFGHKKKIEKLRDDVQDSFGHVKKDFNKVGEWITHLDGKHTKQEDDILNIKNQLLDIQNDILEIKDFISFFGPQMSKQKQTSTIKQTSQSVVQTDVQTDVQTDVLSNLTVMERGIIWALLNSEMKLSYEDLAALLGKNKSTIRGQINTIKQKNYNLIMESREFSGKKRLYVPDEIKDSIIKSVKIKVSQSKKGKK
;
A
#
# COMPACT_ATOMS: atom_id res chain seq x y z
N MET A 1 2.76 -67.99 -71.33
CA MET A 1 3.63 -66.97 -70.68
C MET A 1 2.96 -65.61 -70.46
N CYS A 2 1.96 -65.18 -71.26
CA CYS A 2 1.32 -63.86 -71.07
C CYS A 2 0.34 -63.73 -69.88
N LEU A 3 -0.25 -64.81 -69.36
CA LEU A 3 -1.25 -64.70 -68.28
C LEU A 3 -0.65 -64.40 -66.89
N GLU A 4 0.58 -64.85 -66.64
CA GLU A 4 1.29 -64.65 -65.37
C GLU A 4 1.74 -63.17 -65.19
N LEU A 5 2.21 -62.54 -66.27
CA LEU A 5 2.66 -61.14 -66.26
C LEU A 5 1.52 -60.15 -66.00
N VAL A 6 0.31 -60.38 -66.54
CA VAL A 6 -0.87 -59.52 -66.32
C VAL A 6 -1.38 -59.62 -64.88
N LYS A 7 -1.39 -60.83 -64.30
CA LYS A 7 -1.71 -61.04 -62.87
C LYS A 7 -0.70 -60.35 -61.95
N MET A 8 0.58 -60.44 -62.27
CA MET A 8 1.63 -59.80 -61.47
C MET A 8 1.52 -58.27 -61.52
N TRP A 9 1.21 -57.67 -62.68
CA TRP A 9 1.06 -56.21 -62.82
C TRP A 9 -0.22 -55.68 -62.14
N SER A 10 -1.33 -56.42 -62.21
CA SER A 10 -2.58 -56.05 -61.53
C SER A 10 -2.46 -56.14 -60.00
N PHE A 11 -1.67 -57.08 -59.48
CA PHE A 11 -1.48 -57.26 -58.04
C PHE A 11 -0.50 -56.23 -57.45
N PHE A 12 0.58 -55.90 -58.19
CA PHE A 12 1.52 -54.85 -57.78
C PHE A 12 0.88 -53.45 -57.77
N GLY A 13 -0.01 -53.15 -58.72
CA GLY A 13 -0.78 -51.90 -58.74
C GLY A 13 -1.71 -51.74 -57.54
N HIS A 14 -2.31 -52.83 -57.05
CA HIS A 14 -3.16 -52.82 -55.85
C HIS A 14 -2.37 -52.65 -54.55
N LYS A 15 -1.21 -53.30 -54.42
CA LYS A 15 -0.33 -53.12 -53.26
C LYS A 15 0.10 -51.66 -53.09
N LYS A 16 0.51 -51.01 -54.18
CA LYS A 16 0.91 -49.59 -54.19
C LYS A 16 -0.24 -48.65 -53.82
N LYS A 17 -1.48 -48.96 -54.21
CA LYS A 17 -2.67 -48.18 -53.83
C LYS A 17 -3.01 -48.34 -52.34
N ILE A 18 -2.88 -49.54 -51.79
CA ILE A 18 -3.11 -49.82 -50.37
C ILE A 18 -2.06 -49.14 -49.51
N GLU A 19 -0.80 -49.16 -49.93
CA GLU A 19 0.30 -48.49 -49.26
C GLU A 19 0.10 -46.97 -49.26
N LYS A 20 -0.27 -46.39 -50.41
CA LYS A 20 -0.62 -44.96 -50.49
C LYS A 20 -1.80 -44.59 -49.59
N LEU A 21 -2.85 -45.42 -49.55
CA LEU A 21 -3.99 -45.19 -48.65
C LEU A 21 -3.57 -45.24 -47.18
N ARG A 22 -2.67 -46.17 -46.82
CA ARG A 22 -2.12 -46.27 -45.47
C ARG A 22 -1.32 -45.03 -45.10
N ASP A 23 -0.49 -44.53 -46.02
CA ASP A 23 0.30 -43.32 -45.82
C ASP A 23 -0.62 -42.08 -45.69
N ASP A 24 -1.62 -41.93 -46.56
CA ASP A 24 -2.60 -40.83 -46.51
C ASP A 24 -3.39 -40.85 -45.18
N VAL A 25 -3.76 -42.04 -44.69
CA VAL A 25 -4.43 -42.21 -43.39
C VAL A 25 -3.49 -41.87 -42.24
N GLN A 26 -2.24 -42.33 -42.28
CA GLN A 26 -1.25 -42.06 -41.25
C GLN A 26 -0.91 -40.56 -41.18
N ASP A 27 -0.78 -39.90 -42.33
CA ASP A 27 -0.59 -38.46 -42.42
C ASP A 27 -1.82 -37.70 -41.90
N SER A 28 -3.03 -38.14 -42.25
CA SER A 28 -4.27 -37.55 -41.73
C SER A 28 -4.36 -37.64 -40.21
N PHE A 29 -4.05 -38.81 -39.63
CA PHE A 29 -3.96 -38.97 -38.18
C PHE A 29 -2.84 -38.14 -37.55
N GLY A 30 -1.71 -37.98 -38.25
CA GLY A 30 -0.62 -37.10 -37.85
C GLY A 30 -1.05 -35.63 -37.76
N HIS A 31 -1.84 -35.15 -38.71
CA HIS A 31 -2.42 -33.81 -38.70
C HIS A 31 -3.41 -33.63 -37.55
N VAL A 32 -4.34 -34.58 -37.36
CA VAL A 32 -5.29 -34.55 -36.24
C VAL A 32 -4.57 -34.51 -34.89
N LYS A 33 -3.52 -35.31 -34.71
CA LYS A 33 -2.72 -35.30 -33.47
C LYS A 33 -2.03 -33.96 -33.22
N LYS A 34 -1.50 -33.33 -34.28
CA LYS A 34 -0.91 -31.99 -34.18
C LYS A 34 -1.96 -30.94 -33.77
N ASP A 35 -3.16 -31.03 -34.30
CA ASP A 35 -4.23 -30.09 -33.97
C ASP A 35 -4.75 -30.30 -32.55
N PHE A 36 -4.87 -31.54 -32.08
CA PHE A 36 -5.16 -31.83 -30.67
C PHE A 36 -4.11 -31.25 -29.71
N ASN A 37 -2.83 -31.33 -30.06
CA ASN A 37 -1.77 -30.73 -29.25
C ASN A 37 -1.91 -29.20 -29.18
N LYS A 38 -2.20 -28.52 -30.29
CA LYS A 38 -2.43 -27.07 -30.31
C LYS A 38 -3.63 -26.67 -29.45
N VAL A 39 -4.71 -27.44 -29.49
CA VAL A 39 -5.88 -27.20 -28.64
C VAL A 39 -5.52 -27.37 -27.17
N GLY A 40 -4.73 -28.40 -26.82
CA GLY A 40 -4.21 -28.58 -25.46
C GLY A 40 -3.38 -27.38 -24.99
N GLU A 41 -2.46 -26.89 -25.82
CA GLU A 41 -1.65 -25.69 -25.54
C GLU A 41 -2.52 -24.43 -25.34
N TRP A 42 -3.58 -24.26 -26.14
CA TRP A 42 -4.53 -23.15 -25.98
C TRP A 42 -5.33 -23.26 -24.68
N ILE A 43 -5.77 -24.46 -24.30
CA ILE A 43 -6.49 -24.71 -23.04
C ILE A 43 -5.57 -24.38 -21.85
N THR A 44 -4.32 -24.86 -21.87
CA THR A 44 -3.33 -24.56 -20.81
C THR A 44 -3.02 -23.07 -20.73
N HIS A 45 -2.90 -22.38 -21.88
CA HIS A 45 -2.65 -20.94 -21.90
C HIS A 45 -3.86 -20.14 -21.39
N LEU A 46 -5.08 -20.60 -21.66
CA LEU A 46 -6.32 -19.94 -21.23
C LEU A 46 -6.54 -20.11 -19.72
N ASP A 47 -6.31 -21.31 -19.19
CA ASP A 47 -6.37 -21.61 -17.76
C ASP A 47 -5.31 -20.82 -16.95
N GLY A 48 -4.08 -20.76 -17.47
CA GLY A 48 -3.00 -19.95 -16.87
C GLY A 48 -3.25 -18.43 -16.92
N LYS A 49 -4.04 -17.93 -17.87
CA LYS A 49 -4.47 -16.52 -17.89
C LYS A 49 -5.63 -16.26 -16.93
N HIS A 50 -6.58 -17.19 -16.82
CA HIS A 50 -7.72 -17.08 -15.92
C HIS A 50 -7.28 -17.03 -14.46
N THR A 51 -6.35 -17.91 -14.06
CA THR A 51 -5.76 -17.93 -12.72
C THR A 51 -5.03 -16.63 -12.36
N LYS A 52 -4.21 -16.08 -13.28
CA LYS A 52 -3.57 -14.77 -13.07
C LYS A 52 -4.58 -13.64 -12.93
N GLN A 53 -5.66 -13.66 -13.72
CA GLN A 53 -6.74 -12.67 -13.60
C GLN A 53 -7.46 -12.78 -12.25
N GLU A 54 -7.67 -14.00 -11.74
CA GLU A 54 -8.26 -14.21 -10.41
C GLU A 54 -7.36 -13.66 -9.30
N ASP A 55 -6.04 -13.89 -9.38
CA ASP A 55 -5.06 -13.31 -8.45
C ASP A 55 -5.04 -11.78 -8.51
N ASP A 56 -5.06 -11.20 -9.71
CA ASP A 56 -5.12 -9.74 -9.90
C ASP A 56 -6.43 -9.17 -9.32
N ILE A 57 -7.56 -9.85 -9.52
CA ILE A 57 -8.86 -9.47 -8.94
C ILE A 57 -8.83 -9.56 -7.41
N LEU A 58 -8.24 -10.61 -6.84
CA LEU A 58 -8.06 -10.76 -5.39
C LEU A 58 -7.18 -9.64 -4.83
N ASN A 59 -6.08 -9.30 -5.50
CA ASN A 59 -5.20 -8.22 -5.10
C ASN A 59 -5.92 -6.86 -5.15
N ILE A 60 -6.63 -6.57 -6.24
CA ILE A 60 -7.44 -5.34 -6.36
C ILE A 60 -8.51 -5.29 -5.25
N LYS A 61 -9.17 -6.41 -4.96
CA LYS A 61 -10.18 -6.48 -3.88
C LYS A 61 -9.56 -6.19 -2.51
N ASN A 62 -8.38 -6.74 -2.22
CA ASN A 62 -7.67 -6.47 -0.98
C ASN A 62 -7.27 -4.99 -0.88
N GLN A 63 -6.72 -4.42 -1.95
CA GLN A 63 -6.42 -2.98 -2.02
C GLN A 63 -7.66 -2.11 -1.82
N LEU A 64 -8.81 -2.51 -2.37
CA LEU A 64 -10.07 -1.80 -2.20
C LEU A 64 -10.57 -1.86 -0.74
N LEU A 65 -10.39 -3.01 -0.06
CA LEU A 65 -10.71 -3.17 1.36
C LEU A 65 -9.83 -2.29 2.23
N ASP A 66 -8.52 -2.20 1.93
CA ASP A 66 -7.60 -1.31 2.65
C ASP A 66 -7.98 0.16 2.45
N ILE A 67 -8.26 0.58 1.22
CA ILE A 67 -8.73 1.95 0.93
C ILE A 67 -10.07 2.23 1.61
N GLN A 68 -10.98 1.26 1.66
CA GLN A 68 -12.26 1.41 2.36
C GLN A 68 -12.05 1.64 3.86
N ASN A 69 -11.11 0.92 4.49
CA ASN A 69 -10.73 1.15 5.87
C ASN A 69 -10.14 2.55 6.06
N ASP A 70 -9.21 2.98 5.20
CA ASP A 70 -8.64 4.33 5.23
C ASP A 70 -9.72 5.43 5.08
N ILE A 71 -10.71 5.23 4.22
CA ILE A 71 -11.83 6.18 4.04
C ILE A 71 -12.72 6.23 5.29
N LEU A 72 -12.99 5.09 5.93
CA LEU A 72 -13.73 5.05 7.19
C LEU A 72 -12.95 5.78 8.29
N GLU A 73 -11.62 5.57 8.37
CA GLU A 73 -10.74 6.28 9.29
C GLU A 73 -10.74 7.80 9.06
N ILE A 74 -10.67 8.23 7.79
CA ILE A 74 -10.75 9.65 7.40
C ILE A 74 -12.13 10.22 7.70
N LYS A 75 -13.20 9.46 7.48
CA LYS A 75 -14.58 9.88 7.80
C LYS A 75 -14.75 10.07 9.30
N ASP A 76 -14.22 9.16 10.11
CA ASP A 76 -14.22 9.29 11.56
C ASP A 76 -13.38 10.50 11.99
N PHE A 77 -12.22 10.73 11.35
CA PHE A 77 -11.41 11.92 11.58
C PHE A 77 -12.12 13.23 11.17
N ILE A 78 -12.80 13.30 10.03
CA ILE A 78 -13.53 14.48 9.55
C ILE A 78 -14.83 14.70 10.35
N SER A 79 -15.51 13.64 10.80
CA SER A 79 -16.64 13.83 11.72
C SER A 79 -16.17 14.39 13.06
N PHE A 80 -14.93 14.08 13.45
CA PHE A 80 -14.30 14.52 14.68
C PHE A 80 -13.66 15.91 14.61
N PHE A 81 -13.02 16.27 13.49
CA PHE A 81 -12.33 17.56 13.23
C PHE A 81 -13.05 18.44 12.19
N GLY A 82 -14.24 18.03 11.75
CA GLY A 82 -15.09 18.80 10.85
C GLY A 82 -15.38 20.18 11.44
N PRO A 83 -15.72 21.17 10.61
CA PRO A 83 -15.56 22.58 10.94
C PRO A 83 -16.52 23.01 12.07
N GLN A 84 -16.11 22.80 13.32
CA GLN A 84 -16.38 23.74 14.38
C GLN A 84 -15.31 24.83 14.24
N MET A 85 -15.61 25.80 13.38
CA MET A 85 -14.91 27.07 13.31
C MET A 85 -14.91 27.69 14.71
N SER A 86 -13.85 27.44 15.48
CA SER A 86 -13.55 28.27 16.65
C SER A 86 -13.21 29.64 16.10
N LYS A 87 -14.18 30.55 16.20
CA LYS A 87 -14.02 31.98 15.95
C LYS A 87 -13.11 32.57 17.03
N GLN A 88 -11.84 32.23 17.03
CA GLN A 88 -10.86 32.90 17.86
C GLN A 88 -9.98 33.76 16.95
N LYS A 89 -10.21 35.08 17.00
CA LYS A 89 -9.34 36.07 16.37
C LYS A 89 -7.93 35.89 16.94
N GLN A 90 -7.00 35.42 16.12
CA GLN A 90 -5.58 35.42 16.44
C GLN A 90 -5.10 36.88 16.51
N THR A 91 -4.64 37.31 17.69
CA THR A 91 -3.82 38.51 17.82
C THR A 91 -2.38 38.16 17.45
N SER A 92 -1.91 38.82 16.40
CA SER A 92 -0.55 38.79 15.89
C SER A 92 0.45 39.31 16.93
N THR A 93 1.41 38.46 17.32
CA THR A 93 2.65 38.92 17.96
C THR A 93 3.84 38.51 17.10
N ILE A 94 4.42 39.55 16.50
CA ILE A 94 5.66 39.58 15.74
C ILE A 94 6.82 39.26 16.67
N LYS A 95 7.68 38.30 16.30
CA LYS A 95 9.10 38.32 16.69
C LYS A 95 9.96 37.89 15.50
N GLN A 96 10.74 38.85 15.01
CA GLN A 96 11.87 38.68 14.11
C GLN A 96 13.15 38.27 14.87
N THR A 97 14.18 37.96 14.06
CA THR A 97 15.63 37.76 14.31
C THR A 97 16.04 36.31 14.59
N SER A 98 17.10 35.76 13.99
CA SER A 98 18.11 36.28 13.04
C SER A 98 18.90 35.10 12.46
N GLN A 99 19.40 35.28 11.22
CA GLN A 99 20.26 34.33 10.51
C GLN A 99 21.60 34.11 11.23
N SER A 100 22.09 32.87 11.25
CA SER A 100 23.49 32.58 10.91
C SER A 100 23.62 31.14 10.40
N VAL A 101 24.32 31.05 9.28
CA VAL A 101 24.62 29.87 8.47
C VAL A 101 25.83 29.17 9.05
N VAL A 102 25.78 27.86 9.30
CA VAL A 102 26.84 26.91 8.91
C VAL A 102 26.20 25.54 8.68
N GLN A 103 26.26 25.10 7.43
CA GLN A 103 25.98 23.72 7.01
C GLN A 103 27.08 22.79 7.53
N THR A 104 26.69 21.66 8.10
CA THR A 104 27.50 20.45 8.03
C THR A 104 26.60 19.31 7.53
N ASP A 105 26.88 18.90 6.29
CA ASP A 105 26.34 17.71 5.65
C ASP A 105 26.68 16.48 6.48
N VAL A 106 25.66 15.82 7.02
CA VAL A 106 25.74 14.39 7.32
C VAL A 106 24.43 13.77 6.84
N GLN A 107 24.53 13.11 5.69
CA GLN A 107 23.54 12.15 5.20
C GLN A 107 23.26 11.12 6.31
N THR A 108 22.02 11.06 6.77
CA THR A 108 21.48 9.83 7.37
C THR A 108 20.25 9.42 6.58
N ASP A 109 20.52 8.50 5.68
CA ASP A 109 19.58 7.72 4.89
C ASP A 109 18.87 6.73 5.82
N VAL A 110 17.90 7.18 6.61
CA VAL A 110 16.90 6.30 7.24
C VAL A 110 15.60 7.09 7.36
N GLN A 111 14.75 7.00 6.34
CA GLN A 111 13.32 7.35 6.45
C GLN A 111 12.63 6.32 7.37
N THR A 112 12.87 6.38 8.67
CA THR A 112 12.00 5.69 9.64
C THR A 112 10.73 6.53 9.74
N ASP A 113 9.63 6.02 9.19
CA ASP A 113 8.31 6.62 9.34
C ASP A 113 7.91 6.52 10.82
N VAL A 114 8.34 7.48 11.65
CA VAL A 114 8.16 7.50 13.11
C VAL A 114 6.68 7.32 13.52
N LEU A 115 5.76 7.65 12.61
CA LEU A 115 4.31 7.57 12.80
C LEU A 115 3.67 6.29 12.22
N SER A 116 4.37 5.50 11.41
CA SER A 116 3.77 4.33 10.72
C SER A 116 3.30 3.25 11.70
N ASN A 117 4.05 3.05 12.79
CA ASN A 117 3.75 2.04 13.82
C ASN A 117 2.65 2.46 14.82
N LEU A 118 2.10 3.66 14.66
CA LEU A 118 1.05 4.19 15.52
C LEU A 118 -0.34 3.95 14.94
N THR A 119 -1.30 3.67 15.82
CA THR A 119 -2.73 3.59 15.45
C THR A 119 -3.28 4.99 15.13
N VAL A 120 -4.44 5.07 14.48
CA VAL A 120 -5.09 6.35 14.12
C VAL A 120 -5.28 7.27 15.34
N MET A 121 -5.76 6.71 16.45
CA MET A 121 -5.96 7.48 17.68
C MET A 121 -4.64 7.95 18.28
N GLU A 122 -3.61 7.13 18.23
CA GLU A 122 -2.27 7.50 18.69
C GLU A 122 -1.69 8.63 17.82
N ARG A 123 -1.84 8.53 16.49
CA ARG A 123 -1.46 9.58 15.55
C ARG A 123 -2.25 10.86 15.81
N GLY A 124 -3.54 10.77 16.12
CA GLY A 124 -4.38 11.91 16.49
C GLY A 124 -3.87 12.63 17.75
N ILE A 125 -3.44 11.88 18.78
CA ILE A 125 -2.81 12.46 19.99
C ILE A 125 -1.53 13.21 19.62
N ILE A 126 -0.67 12.61 18.79
CA ILE A 126 0.56 13.27 18.33
C ILE A 126 0.23 14.52 17.52
N TRP A 127 -0.77 14.45 16.63
CA TRP A 127 -1.17 15.57 15.80
C TRP A 127 -1.69 16.75 16.63
N ALA A 128 -2.49 16.46 17.67
CA ALA A 128 -2.95 17.46 18.63
C ALA A 128 -1.77 18.14 19.34
N LEU A 129 -0.77 17.36 19.78
CA LEU A 129 0.43 17.88 20.44
C LEU A 129 1.35 18.68 19.49
N LEU A 130 1.43 18.28 18.21
CA LEU A 130 2.24 18.98 17.21
C LEU A 130 1.64 20.35 16.85
N ASN A 131 0.32 20.44 16.80
CA ASN A 131 -0.41 21.67 16.45
C ASN A 131 -0.70 22.58 17.65
N SER A 132 -0.48 22.11 18.88
CA SER A 132 -0.51 22.96 20.06
C SER A 132 0.83 23.67 20.26
N GLU A 133 0.80 25.00 20.39
CA GLU A 133 1.96 25.79 20.82
C GLU A 133 2.26 25.60 22.32
N MET A 134 1.25 25.22 23.10
CA MET A 134 1.34 24.99 24.54
C MET A 134 1.38 23.51 24.88
N LYS A 135 2.00 23.17 26.02
CA LYS A 135 2.02 21.80 26.53
C LYS A 135 0.64 21.43 27.07
N LEU A 136 0.08 20.32 26.61
CA LEU A 136 -1.30 19.92 26.93
C LEU A 136 -1.35 18.99 28.15
N SER A 137 -2.38 19.12 28.99
CA SER A 137 -2.66 18.12 30.03
C SER A 137 -3.40 16.91 29.45
N TYR A 138 -3.50 15.84 30.25
CA TYR A 138 -4.31 14.68 29.90
C TYR A 138 -5.79 15.05 29.74
N GLU A 139 -6.27 16.00 30.55
CA GLU A 139 -7.62 16.56 30.49
C GLU A 139 -7.84 17.37 29.21
N ASP A 140 -6.86 18.17 28.81
CA ASP A 140 -6.96 18.96 27.57
C ASP A 140 -7.03 18.03 26.35
N LEU A 141 -6.17 17.00 26.31
CA LEU A 141 -6.22 15.99 25.25
C LEU A 141 -7.52 15.19 25.27
N ALA A 142 -8.06 14.88 26.45
CA ALA A 142 -9.35 14.21 26.60
C ALA A 142 -10.50 15.07 26.04
N ALA A 143 -10.49 16.37 26.33
CA ALA A 143 -11.48 17.32 25.81
C ALA A 143 -11.32 17.51 24.29
N LEU A 144 -10.09 17.68 23.80
CA LEU A 144 -9.80 17.85 22.37
C LEU A 144 -10.12 16.61 21.55
N LEU A 145 -9.95 15.42 22.11
CA LEU A 145 -10.18 14.14 21.42
C LEU A 145 -11.54 13.50 21.76
N GLY A 146 -12.37 14.16 22.57
CA GLY A 146 -13.68 13.65 22.98
C GLY A 146 -13.62 12.27 23.62
N LYS A 147 -12.51 11.95 24.31
CA LYS A 147 -12.28 10.66 24.95
C LYS A 147 -12.13 10.82 26.45
N ASN A 148 -12.30 9.72 27.18
CA ASN A 148 -12.05 9.71 28.61
C ASN A 148 -10.55 9.90 28.89
N LYS A 149 -10.25 10.65 29.96
CA LYS A 149 -8.88 10.85 30.45
C LYS A 149 -8.10 9.54 30.66
N SER A 150 -8.78 8.51 31.15
CA SER A 150 -8.21 7.16 31.35
C SER A 150 -7.79 6.52 30.02
N THR A 151 -8.61 6.64 28.98
CA THR A 151 -8.30 6.17 27.63
C THR A 151 -7.12 6.92 27.05
N ILE A 152 -7.11 8.26 27.12
CA ILE A 152 -5.97 9.07 26.66
C ILE A 152 -4.68 8.67 27.36
N ARG A 153 -4.72 8.47 28.69
CA ARG A 153 -3.57 7.99 29.45
C ARG A 153 -3.09 6.62 28.97
N GLY A 154 -4.00 5.68 28.72
CA GLY A 154 -3.68 4.36 28.18
C GLY A 154 -2.99 4.46 26.82
N GLN A 155 -3.57 5.23 25.91
CA GLN A 155 -3.02 5.46 24.57
C GLN A 155 -1.63 6.11 24.62
N ILE A 156 -1.43 7.12 25.46
CA ILE A 156 -0.10 7.75 25.64
C ILE A 156 0.93 6.75 26.17
N ASN A 157 0.55 5.87 27.10
CA ASN A 157 1.46 4.83 27.57
C ASN A 157 1.82 3.85 26.46
N THR A 158 0.87 3.44 25.64
CA THR A 158 1.13 2.59 24.46
C THR A 158 2.06 3.29 23.46
N ILE A 159 1.86 4.59 23.21
CA ILE A 159 2.76 5.39 22.38
C ILE A 159 4.17 5.39 22.96
N LYS A 160 4.33 5.62 24.26
CA LYS A 160 5.62 5.61 24.94
C LYS A 160 6.31 4.24 24.90
N GLN A 161 5.54 3.15 24.94
CA GLN A 161 6.06 1.79 24.79
C GLN A 161 6.59 1.53 23.37
N LYS A 162 5.89 2.06 22.35
CA LYS A 162 6.32 1.93 20.95
C LYS A 162 7.50 2.85 20.62
N ASN A 163 7.47 4.07 21.13
CA ASN A 163 8.45 5.12 20.85
C ASN A 163 8.60 6.04 22.08
N TYR A 164 9.64 5.78 22.88
CA TYR A 164 9.86 6.46 24.16
C TYR A 164 10.06 7.98 24.03
N ASN A 165 10.79 8.42 22.98
CA ASN A 165 11.16 9.82 22.79
C ASN A 165 10.06 10.68 22.14
N LEU A 166 8.92 10.10 21.78
CA LEU A 166 7.91 10.80 20.99
C LEU A 166 7.06 11.76 21.84
N ILE A 167 6.78 11.42 23.11
CA ILE A 167 6.01 12.25 24.04
C ILE A 167 6.76 12.40 25.35
N MET A 168 7.11 13.65 25.68
CA MET A 168 7.75 14.02 26.94
C MET A 168 6.73 14.57 27.94
N GLU A 169 7.00 14.34 29.22
CA GLU A 169 6.23 14.93 30.33
C GLU A 169 7.05 16.01 31.03
N SER A 170 6.43 17.15 31.28
CA SER A 170 6.96 18.17 32.19
C SER A 170 5.95 18.46 33.29
N ARG A 171 6.44 18.77 34.48
CA ARG A 171 5.61 19.19 35.61
C ARG A 171 5.60 20.70 35.65
N GLU A 172 4.40 21.28 35.61
CA GLU A 172 4.21 22.72 35.74
C GLU A 172 4.33 23.13 37.21
N PHE A 173 4.52 24.42 37.50
CA PHE A 173 4.58 24.93 38.88
C PHE A 173 3.32 24.61 39.71
N SER A 174 2.19 24.36 39.04
CA SER A 174 0.93 23.89 39.64
C SER A 174 0.96 22.43 40.11
N GLY A 175 2.04 21.68 39.82
CA GLY A 175 2.13 20.24 40.07
C GLY A 175 1.43 19.38 39.01
N LYS A 176 0.69 19.98 38.07
CA LYS A 176 0.02 19.26 36.98
C LYS A 176 1.01 18.77 35.94
N LYS A 177 0.75 17.58 35.39
CA LYS A 177 1.52 16.99 34.31
C LYS A 177 1.12 17.59 32.97
N ARG A 178 2.11 17.97 32.16
CA ARG A 178 1.96 18.52 30.82
C ARG A 178 2.76 17.70 29.82
N LEU A 179 2.12 17.37 28.72
CA LEU A 179 2.62 16.53 27.64
C LEU A 179 3.03 17.42 26.47
N TYR A 180 4.13 17.07 25.82
CA TYR A 180 4.62 17.77 24.64
C TYR A 180 5.48 16.85 23.78
N VAL A 181 5.58 17.18 22.49
CA VAL A 181 6.55 16.56 21.58
C VAL A 181 7.81 17.43 21.57
N PRO A 182 9.02 16.87 21.73
CA PRO A 182 10.26 17.63 21.63
C PRO A 182 10.42 18.30 20.27
N ASP A 183 11.02 19.49 20.24
CA ASP A 183 11.19 20.28 19.01
C ASP A 183 12.01 19.53 17.94
N GLU A 184 13.02 18.77 18.36
CA GLU A 184 13.84 17.91 17.49
C GLU A 184 12.97 16.91 16.69
N ILE A 185 11.98 16.31 17.36
CA ILE A 185 11.08 15.32 16.76
C ILE A 185 10.01 16.01 15.93
N LYS A 186 9.52 17.16 16.39
CA LYS A 186 8.56 18.00 15.66
C LYS A 186 9.09 18.40 14.29
N ASP A 187 10.34 18.86 14.23
CA ASP A 187 10.99 19.25 12.98
C ASP A 187 11.20 18.07 12.03
N SER A 188 11.59 16.91 12.56
CA SER A 188 11.75 15.68 11.77
C SER A 188 10.42 15.22 11.15
N ILE A 189 9.33 15.26 11.93
CA ILE A 189 7.99 14.91 11.45
C ILE A 189 7.51 15.90 10.38
N ILE A 190 7.69 17.21 10.61
CA ILE A 190 7.26 18.23 9.63
C ILE A 190 8.04 18.09 8.31
N LYS A 191 9.34 17.84 8.38
CA LYS A 191 10.20 17.62 7.19
C LYS A 191 9.76 16.39 6.41
N SER A 192 9.56 15.25 7.07
CA SER A 192 9.15 14.01 6.41
C SER A 192 7.78 14.13 5.73
N VAL A 193 6.81 14.80 6.38
CA VAL A 193 5.49 15.07 5.79
C VAL A 193 5.60 15.96 4.55
N LYS A 194 6.40 17.02 4.60
CA LYS A 194 6.60 17.94 3.47
C LYS A 194 7.23 17.24 2.25
N ILE A 195 8.18 16.32 2.48
CA ILE A 195 8.85 15.56 1.42
C ILE A 195 7.86 14.63 0.71
N LYS A 196 7.03 13.88 1.46
CA LYS A 196 6.00 12.98 0.91
C LYS A 196 5.02 13.71 -0.03
N VAL A 197 4.58 14.92 0.34
CA VAL A 197 3.69 15.75 -0.48
C VAL A 197 4.37 16.24 -1.77
N SER A 198 5.69 16.44 -1.77
CA SER A 198 6.42 16.86 -2.96
C SER A 198 6.61 15.73 -3.98
N GLN A 199 6.83 14.50 -3.50
CA GLN A 199 7.05 13.33 -4.34
C GLN A 199 5.75 12.89 -5.04
N SER A 200 4.61 12.93 -4.35
CA SER A 200 3.30 12.62 -4.96
C SER A 200 2.90 13.59 -6.08
N LYS A 201 3.37 14.84 -6.04
CA LYS A 201 3.14 15.83 -7.11
C LYS A 201 4.03 15.62 -8.33
N LYS A 202 5.24 15.06 -8.17
CA LYS A 202 6.15 14.80 -9.29
C LYS A 202 5.79 13.53 -10.07
N GLY A 203 5.18 12.53 -9.43
CA GLY A 203 4.74 11.29 -10.09
C GLY A 203 3.43 11.40 -10.90
N LYS A 204 2.80 12.59 -10.94
CA LYS A 204 1.56 12.85 -11.70
C LYS A 204 1.77 13.73 -12.95
N LYS A 205 3.02 13.93 -13.39
CA LYS A 205 3.34 14.62 -14.64
C LYS A 205 3.86 13.65 -15.68
#